data_AF-A0A1H6GKL3-F1
#
_entry.id   AF-A0A1H6GKL3-F1
#
_cell.length_a   1.000
_cell.length_b   1.000
_cell.length_c   1.000
_cell.angle_alpha   90.00
_cell.angle_beta   90.00
_cell.angle_gamma   90.00
#
_symmetry.space_group_name_H-M   'P 1'
#
loop_
_entity.id
_entity.type
_entity.pdbx_description
1 polymer ?
#
loop_
_entity_poly.entity_id
_entity_poly.type
_entity_poly.pdbx_seq_one_letter_code
_entity_poly.pdbx_strand_id
1 'polypeptide(L)'
;MTEGSGNVSFPLTELVDQVVPLVEERLEAKFAGMKVAANKRRSRLDSFEVAVSAVIKAVERVEKARNSRDETPSINALVAAAAGLRSARLNYVKGN
;
A
#
# COMPACT_ATOMS: atom_id res chain seq x y z
N MET A 1 53.00 38.42 -19.28
CA MET A 1 52.21 38.51 -18.03
C MET A 1 51.27 37.32 -18.02
N THR A 2 51.63 36.27 -17.28
CA THR A 2 50.84 35.04 -17.19
C THR A 2 49.78 35.23 -16.12
N GLU A 3 48.51 35.24 -16.53
CA GLU A 3 47.36 35.20 -15.64
C GLU A 3 47.42 33.89 -14.84
N GLY A 4 47.62 34.03 -13.53
CA GLY A 4 47.58 32.91 -12.62
C GLY A 4 46.15 32.39 -12.55
N SER A 5 45.88 31.28 -13.22
CA SER A 5 44.72 30.43 -12.94
C SER A 5 44.81 29.99 -11.49
N GLY A 6 44.11 30.73 -10.61
CA GLY A 6 43.96 30.40 -9.21
C GLY A 6 43.32 29.01 -9.13
N ASN A 7 44.12 28.02 -8.76
CA ASN A 7 43.67 26.67 -8.51
C ASN A 7 42.81 26.73 -7.24
N VAL A 8 41.50 26.93 -7.37
CA VAL A 8 40.57 26.92 -6.24
C VAL A 8 40.45 25.48 -5.76
N SER A 9 41.36 25.08 -4.87
CA SER A 9 41.28 23.81 -4.15
C SER A 9 40.18 23.97 -3.10
N PHE A 10 38.94 23.65 -3.48
CA PHE A 10 37.90 23.43 -2.49
C PHE A 10 38.26 22.15 -1.74
N PRO A 11 38.45 22.19 -0.41
CA PRO A 11 38.71 20.98 0.36
C PRO A 11 37.49 20.09 0.22
N LEU A 12 37.64 18.97 -0.50
CA LEU A 12 36.59 17.98 -0.74
C LEU A 12 35.90 17.56 0.57
N THR A 13 36.62 17.61 1.68
CA THR A 13 36.12 17.33 3.04
C THR A 13 35.03 18.31 3.48
N GLU A 14 35.20 19.63 3.30
CA GLU A 14 34.17 20.61 3.70
C GLU A 14 32.93 20.50 2.81
N LEU A 15 33.12 20.15 1.54
CA LEU A 15 32.00 19.89 0.62
C LEU A 15 31.24 18.62 1.02
N VAL A 16 31.95 17.57 1.43
CA VAL A 16 31.34 16.33 1.94
C VAL A 16 30.55 16.61 3.22
N ASP A 17 31.10 17.39 4.16
CA ASP A 17 30.41 17.75 5.42
C ASP A 17 29.13 18.57 5.18
N GLN A 18 29.07 19.34 4.09
CA GLN A 18 27.86 20.10 3.71
C GLN A 18 26.83 19.25 2.95
N VAL A 19 27.29 18.28 2.15
CA VAL A 19 26.43 17.48 1.27
C VAL A 19 25.85 16.25 1.98
N VAL A 20 26.60 15.62 2.88
CA VAL A 20 26.17 14.41 3.61
C VAL A 20 24.85 14.64 4.34
N PRO A 21 24.65 15.70 5.15
CA PRO A 21 23.40 15.92 5.87
C PRO A 21 22.19 16.11 4.94
N LEU A 22 22.38 16.78 3.79
CA LEU A 22 21.34 17.01 2.79
C LEU A 22 20.92 15.71 2.09
N VAL A 23 21.89 14.83 1.84
CA VAL A 23 21.64 13.50 1.25
C VAL A 23 20.95 12.60 2.27
N GLU A 24 21.38 12.63 3.54
CA GLU A 24 20.74 11.89 4.64
C GLU A 24 19.29 12.32 4.84
N GLU A 25 19.00 13.61 4.92
CA GLU A 25 17.63 14.14 5.05
C GLU A 25 16.74 13.70 3.86
N ARG A 26 17.26 13.78 2.64
CA ARG A 26 16.56 13.33 1.42
C ARG A 26 16.30 11.82 1.44
N LEU A 27 17.26 11.03 1.91
CA LEU A 27 17.12 9.58 2.03
C LEU A 27 16.08 9.22 3.10
N GLU A 28 16.14 9.84 4.27
CA GLU A 28 15.16 9.65 5.35
C GLU A 28 13.74 9.99 4.89
N ALA A 29 13.55 11.13 4.23
CA ALA A 29 12.25 11.51 3.67
C ALA A 29 11.74 10.48 2.65
N LYS A 30 12.63 9.95 1.80
CA LYS A 30 12.29 8.93 0.81
C LYS A 30 11.92 7.60 1.48
N PHE A 31 12.67 7.16 2.49
CA PHE A 31 12.36 5.95 3.26
C PHE A 31 11.07 6.08 4.06
N ALA A 32 10.80 7.24 4.66
CA ALA A 32 9.53 7.53 5.32
C ALA A 32 8.35 7.44 4.34
N GLY A 33 8.49 8.04 3.15
CA GLY A 33 7.51 7.93 2.06
C GLY A 33 7.29 6.48 1.61
N MET A 34 8.37 5.69 1.47
CA MET A 34 8.28 4.27 1.13
C MET A 34 7.58 3.45 2.22
N LYS A 35 7.85 3.73 3.50
CA LYS A 35 7.21 3.05 4.65
C LYS A 35 5.72 3.33 4.70
N VAL A 36 5.31 4.58 4.46
CA VAL A 36 3.89 4.97 4.38
C VAL A 36 3.20 4.27 3.21
N ALA A 37 3.83 4.24 2.03
CA ALA A 37 3.30 3.53 0.86
C ALA A 37 3.16 2.02 1.10
N ALA A 38 4.16 1.39 1.74
CA ALA A 38 4.13 -0.02 2.09
C ALA A 38 3.02 -0.34 3.10
N ASN A 39 2.86 0.48 4.15
CA ASN A 39 1.77 0.32 5.11
C ASN A 39 0.38 0.46 4.46
N LYS A 40 0.23 1.43 3.54
CA LYS A 40 -1.03 1.61 2.80
C LYS A 40 -1.34 0.42 1.90
N ARG A 41 -0.33 -0.18 1.24
CA ARG A 41 -0.48 -1.41 0.46
C ARG A 41 -0.88 -2.59 1.34
N ARG A 42 -0.25 -2.74 2.50
CA ARG A 42 -0.56 -3.82 3.47
C ARG A 42 -2.00 -3.73 3.98
N SER A 43 -2.43 -2.56 4.45
CA SER A 43 -3.81 -2.35 4.92
C SER A 43 -4.87 -2.61 3.84
N ARG A 44 -4.56 -2.32 2.58
CA ARG A 44 -5.44 -2.64 1.44
C ARG A 44 -5.51 -4.13 1.13
N LEU A 45 -4.38 -4.84 1.21
CA LEU A 45 -4.34 -6.30 1.10
C LEU A 45 -5.16 -6.94 2.22
N ASP A 46 -4.96 -6.52 3.46
CA ASP A 46 -5.73 -7.01 4.62
C ASP A 46 -7.24 -6.81 4.40
N SER A 47 -7.64 -5.64 3.90
CA SER A 47 -9.05 -5.33 3.59
C SER A 47 -9.63 -6.21 2.47
N PHE A 48 -8.81 -6.54 1.46
CA PHE A 48 -9.21 -7.42 0.37
C PHE A 48 -9.35 -8.87 0.84
N GLU A 49 -8.39 -9.35 1.64
CA GLU A 49 -8.43 -10.69 2.24
C GLU A 49 -9.66 -10.88 3.13
N VAL A 50 -9.97 -9.90 3.98
CA VAL A 50 -11.20 -9.93 4.82
C VAL A 50 -12.46 -10.05 3.96
N ALA A 51 -12.54 -9.31 2.85
CA ALA A 51 -13.69 -9.37 1.95
C ALA A 51 -13.79 -10.73 1.23
N VAL A 52 -12.67 -11.35 0.85
CA VAL A 52 -12.63 -12.71 0.30
C VAL A 52 -13.10 -13.73 1.33
N SER A 53 -12.60 -13.67 2.56
CA SER A 53 -13.05 -14.55 3.66
C SER A 53 -14.54 -14.41 3.95
N ALA A 54 -15.10 -13.19 3.86
CA ALA A 54 -16.53 -12.96 4.05
C ALA A 54 -17.38 -13.65 2.96
N VAL A 55 -16.94 -13.60 1.70
CA VAL A 55 -17.61 -14.31 0.59
C VAL A 55 -17.54 -15.83 0.79
N ILE A 56 -16.38 -16.37 1.14
CA ILE A 56 -16.22 -17.83 1.39
C ILE A 56 -17.21 -18.29 2.48
N LYS A 57 -17.26 -17.58 3.61
CA LYS A 57 -18.21 -17.89 4.70
C LYS A 57 -19.68 -17.79 4.26
N ALA A 58 -20.00 -16.83 3.40
CA ALA A 58 -21.35 -16.68 2.87
C ALA A 58 -21.73 -17.83 1.92
N VAL A 59 -20.78 -18.30 1.09
CA VAL A 59 -20.98 -19.49 0.23
C VAL A 59 -21.23 -20.73 1.10
N GLU A 60 -20.40 -20.99 2.10
CA GLU A 60 -20.60 -22.12 3.03
C GLU A 60 -21.96 -22.05 3.73
N ARG A 61 -22.42 -20.84 4.08
CA ARG A 61 -23.73 -20.63 4.69
C ARG A 61 -24.87 -20.95 3.73
N VAL A 62 -24.77 -20.55 2.46
CA VAL A 62 -25.74 -20.91 1.41
C VAL A 62 -25.79 -22.42 1.22
N GLU A 63 -24.63 -23.08 1.15
CA GLU A 63 -24.58 -24.55 1.01
C GLU A 63 -25.25 -25.27 2.18
N LYS A 64 -25.04 -24.80 3.42
CA LYS A 64 -25.67 -25.35 4.63
C LYS A 64 -27.17 -25.04 4.72
N ALA A 65 -27.60 -23.89 4.20
CA ALA A 65 -28.99 -23.45 4.21
C ALA A 65 -29.79 -23.94 3.01
N ARG A 66 -29.18 -24.65 2.06
CA ARG A 66 -29.82 -25.15 0.86
C ARG A 66 -31.02 -26.05 1.21
N ASN A 67 -32.16 -25.80 0.57
CA ASN A 67 -33.44 -26.45 0.84
C ASN A 67 -33.99 -26.20 2.27
N SER A 68 -33.50 -25.18 2.96
CA SER A 68 -34.00 -24.76 4.27
C SER A 68 -34.72 -23.41 4.17
N ARG A 69 -35.43 -23.05 5.23
CA ARG A 69 -36.07 -21.73 5.36
C ARG A 69 -35.06 -20.57 5.27
N ASP A 70 -33.79 -20.85 5.55
CA ASP A 70 -32.71 -19.86 5.59
C ASP A 70 -31.97 -19.71 4.25
N GLU A 71 -32.40 -20.42 3.19
CA GLU A 71 -31.78 -20.36 1.86
C GLU A 71 -31.80 -18.95 1.28
N THR A 72 -32.98 -18.31 1.21
CA THR A 72 -33.13 -16.96 0.67
C THR A 72 -32.36 -15.89 1.48
N PRO A 73 -32.44 -15.86 2.83
CA PRO A 73 -31.58 -15.00 3.64
C PRO A 73 -30.08 -15.21 3.40
N SER A 74 -29.63 -16.47 3.24
CA SER A 74 -28.22 -16.80 3.03
C SER A 74 -27.74 -16.35 1.65
N ILE A 75 -28.58 -16.48 0.61
CA ILE A 75 -28.30 -15.97 -0.73
C ILE A 75 -28.18 -14.44 -0.71
N ASN A 76 -29.06 -13.74 -0.01
CA ASN A 76 -28.99 -12.27 0.14
C ASN A 76 -27.68 -11.85 0.85
N ALA A 77 -27.26 -12.58 1.88
CA ALA A 77 -25.98 -12.35 2.55
C ALA A 77 -24.78 -12.58 1.61
N LEU A 78 -24.82 -13.59 0.75
CA LEU A 78 -23.81 -13.83 -0.28
C LEU A 78 -23.73 -12.69 -1.30
N VAL A 79 -24.88 -12.20 -1.77
CA VAL A 79 -24.93 -11.05 -2.69
C VAL A 79 -24.32 -9.80 -2.05
N ALA A 80 -24.62 -9.53 -0.79
CA ALA A 80 -24.04 -8.42 -0.04
C ALA A 80 -22.51 -8.57 0.13
N ALA A 81 -22.04 -9.78 0.48
CA ALA A 81 -20.61 -10.07 0.59
C ALA A 81 -19.88 -9.90 -0.76
N ALA A 82 -20.49 -10.37 -1.86
CA ALA A 82 -19.95 -10.22 -3.21
C ALA A 82 -19.86 -8.75 -3.64
N ALA A 83 -20.85 -7.93 -3.28
CA ALA A 83 -20.80 -6.48 -3.50
C ALA A 83 -19.65 -5.82 -2.71
N GLY A 84 -19.46 -6.23 -1.45
CA GLY A 84 -18.33 -5.81 -0.61
C GLY A 84 -16.97 -6.17 -1.23
N LEU A 85 -16.82 -7.41 -1.71
CA LEU A 85 -15.61 -7.86 -2.40
C LEU A 85 -15.35 -7.08 -3.69
N ARG A 86 -16.38 -6.81 -4.48
CA ARG A 86 -16.26 -5.99 -5.71
C ARG A 86 -15.73 -4.59 -5.39
N SER A 87 -16.24 -3.97 -4.32
CA SER A 87 -15.77 -2.66 -3.85
C SER A 87 -14.31 -2.71 -3.38
N ALA A 88 -13.97 -3.70 -2.55
CA ALA A 88 -12.60 -3.92 -2.08
C ALA A 88 -11.62 -4.13 -3.25
N ARG A 89 -12.01 -4.90 -4.26
CA ARG A 89 -11.22 -5.12 -5.48
C ARG A 89 -10.97 -3.82 -6.25
N LEU A 90 -11.99 -2.98 -6.42
CA LEU A 90 -11.83 -1.69 -7.09
C LEU A 90 -10.87 -0.76 -6.33
N ASN A 91 -10.92 -0.75 -5.00
CA ASN A 91 -10.01 0.02 -4.15
C ASN A 91 -8.58 -0.51 -4.19
N TYR A 92 -8.40 -1.82 -4.30
CA TYR A 92 -7.10 -2.45 -4.50
C TYR A 92 -6.50 -2.06 -5.86
N VAL A 93 -7.28 -2.18 -6.94
CA VAL A 93 -6.83 -1.89 -8.32
C VAL A 93 -6.53 -0.40 -8.53
N LYS A 94 -7.40 0.51 -8.09
CA LYS A 94 -7.14 1.96 -8.18
C LYS A 94 -5.98 2.43 -7.30
N GLY A 95 -5.57 1.60 -6.33
CA GLY A 95 -4.52 1.91 -5.39
C GLY A 95 -3.13 1.45 -5.81
N ASN A 96 -3.03 0.68 -6.90
CA ASN A 96 -1.79 0.08 -7.41
C ASN A 96 -1.27 0.85 -8.62
#